data_AF-A0A1G0N0G8-F1
#
_entry.id   AF-A0A1G0N0G8-F1
#
_cell.length_a   1.000
_cell.length_b   1.000
_cell.length_c   1.000
_cell.angle_alpha   90.00
_cell.angle_beta   90.00
_cell.angle_gamma   90.00
#
_symmetry.space_group_name_H-M   'P 1'
#
loop_
_entity.id
_entity.type
_entity.pdbx_description
1 polymer ?
#
loop_
_entity_poly.entity_id
_entity_poly.type
_entity_poly.pdbx_seq_one_letter_code
_entity_poly.pdbx_strand_id
1 'polypeptide(L)'
;MNRTFFVSFLFAALLSATTVFAAPLDKVQFIKVSAQDSKAVVRGADGKMQVIKPGDIVVENITVKEIIPGRIILEEKTSKGVETLIVRVDGAKTRIERLRRQPDSGPTLVAPASGTPVSK
;
A
#
# COMPACT_ATOMS: atom_id res chain seq x y z
N MET A 1 19.90 -32.89 47.94
CA MET A 1 19.11 -33.68 46.96
C MET A 1 18.10 -32.74 46.31
N ASN A 2 18.12 -32.67 44.99
CA ASN A 2 17.82 -31.50 44.15
C ASN A 2 16.31 -31.25 43.91
N ARG A 3 15.84 -30.00 44.05
CA ARG A 3 14.46 -29.59 43.69
C ARG A 3 14.35 -28.13 43.21
N THR A 4 15.17 -27.69 42.27
CA THR A 4 15.06 -26.30 41.75
C THR A 4 15.58 -26.16 40.33
N PHE A 5 15.04 -26.88 39.34
CA PHE A 5 15.53 -26.70 37.96
C PHE A 5 14.50 -26.97 36.84
N PHE A 6 13.20 -26.70 37.04
CA PHE A 6 12.21 -27.03 36.00
C PHE A 6 11.20 -25.96 35.59
N VAL A 7 11.24 -24.74 36.14
CA VAL A 7 10.19 -23.73 35.87
C VAL A 7 10.65 -22.59 34.96
N SER A 8 11.94 -22.47 34.64
CA SER A 8 12.49 -21.29 33.95
C SER A 8 12.44 -21.34 32.40
N PHE A 9 11.87 -22.37 31.78
CA PHE A 9 11.91 -22.51 30.32
C PHE A 9 10.62 -22.11 29.58
N LEU A 10 9.53 -21.82 30.30
CA LEU A 10 8.22 -21.56 29.67
C LEU A 10 7.92 -20.08 29.39
N PHE A 11 8.79 -19.15 29.80
CA PHE A 11 8.58 -17.71 29.57
C PHE A 11 9.36 -17.15 28.37
N ALA A 12 10.26 -17.95 27.76
CA ALA A 12 11.11 -17.49 26.66
C ALA A 12 10.48 -17.66 25.26
N ALA A 13 9.34 -18.33 25.14
CA ALA A 13 8.75 -18.71 23.85
C ALA A 13 7.64 -17.75 23.33
N LEU A 14 7.26 -16.71 24.08
CA LEU A 14 6.21 -15.77 23.67
C LEU A 14 6.71 -14.44 23.07
N LEU A 15 8.01 -14.34 22.78
CA LEU A 15 8.58 -13.21 22.04
C LEU A 15 8.62 -13.48 20.53
N SER A 16 7.66 -14.26 20.02
CA SER A 16 7.43 -14.47 18.59
C SER A 16 7.19 -13.13 17.91
N ALA A 17 8.29 -12.58 17.41
CA ALA A 17 8.45 -11.49 16.49
C ALA A 17 7.17 -11.16 15.70
N THR A 18 6.43 -10.16 16.18
CA THR A 18 5.50 -9.43 15.32
C THR A 18 6.37 -8.59 14.38
N THR A 19 6.71 -9.15 13.21
CA THR A 19 7.26 -8.38 12.11
C THR A 19 6.17 -7.43 11.62
N VAL A 20 6.14 -6.23 12.18
CA VAL A 20 5.37 -5.13 11.64
C VAL A 20 6.02 -4.79 10.31
N PHE A 21 5.46 -5.29 9.21
CA PHE A 21 5.80 -4.85 7.86
C PHE A 21 5.42 -3.38 7.75
N ALA A 22 6.37 -2.49 8.05
CA ALA A 22 6.24 -1.07 7.82
C ALA A 22 5.99 -0.83 6.33
N ALA A 23 4.99 -0.02 6.00
CA ALA A 23 4.65 0.23 4.61
C ALA A 23 5.82 1.00 3.95
N PRO A 24 6.11 0.76 2.65
CA PRO A 24 7.29 1.34 1.99
C PRO A 24 7.34 2.88 2.04
N LEU A 25 6.18 3.54 2.16
CA LEU A 25 6.05 4.99 2.23
C LEU A 25 6.22 5.58 3.63
N ASP A 26 6.22 4.78 4.70
CA ASP A 26 6.29 5.29 6.08
C ASP A 26 7.59 6.06 6.35
N LYS A 27 8.64 5.76 5.57
CA LYS A 27 9.96 6.41 5.64
C LYS A 27 10.12 7.58 4.67
N VAL A 28 9.12 7.85 3.83
CA VAL A 28 9.15 8.95 2.86
C VAL A 28 8.41 10.15 3.43
N GLN A 29 9.04 11.32 3.44
CA GLN A 29 8.40 12.55 3.88
C GLN A 29 8.12 13.45 2.68
N PHE A 30 6.87 13.88 2.55
CA PHE A 30 6.46 14.84 1.53
C PHE A 30 6.54 16.24 2.12
N ILE A 31 7.46 17.04 1.61
CA ILE A 31 7.85 18.32 2.24
C ILE A 31 7.12 19.49 1.60
N LYS A 32 6.95 19.46 0.29
CA LYS A 32 6.28 20.53 -0.45
C LYS A 32 5.64 20.01 -1.72
N VAL A 33 4.48 20.56 -2.06
CA VAL A 33 3.77 20.28 -3.31
C VAL A 33 3.61 21.58 -4.08
N SER A 34 4.03 21.60 -5.34
CA SER A 34 3.72 22.65 -6.31
C SER A 34 2.82 22.07 -7.40
N ALA A 35 1.51 22.24 -7.24
CA ALA A 35 0.56 21.76 -8.23
C ALA A 35 0.68 22.53 -9.56
N GLN A 36 1.06 23.81 -9.51
CA GLN A 36 1.28 24.65 -10.69
C GLN A 36 2.38 24.07 -11.59
N ASP A 37 3.44 23.55 -10.98
CA ASP A 37 4.56 22.96 -11.72
C ASP A 37 4.44 21.44 -11.91
N SER A 38 3.36 20.82 -11.41
CA SER A 38 3.21 19.37 -11.32
C SER A 38 4.43 18.68 -10.68
N LYS A 39 4.94 19.26 -9.58
CA LYS A 39 6.14 18.78 -8.87
C LYS A 39 5.93 18.68 -7.37
N ALA A 40 6.66 17.79 -6.73
CA ALA A 40 6.72 17.70 -5.28
C ALA A 40 8.17 17.49 -4.81
N VAL A 41 8.47 17.96 -3.61
CA VAL A 41 9.74 17.71 -2.93
C VAL A 41 9.50 16.61 -1.92
N VAL A 42 10.27 15.54 -2.04
CA VAL A 42 10.23 14.40 -1.13
C VAL A 42 11.59 14.14 -0.51
N ARG A 43 11.57 13.69 0.73
CA ARG A 43 12.73 13.11 1.41
C ARG A 43 12.57 11.60 1.40
N GLY A 44 13.50 10.91 0.74
CA GLY A 44 13.54 9.45 0.68
C GLY A 44 13.94 8.83 2.01
N ALA A 45 13.84 7.50 2.10
CA ALA A 45 14.26 6.73 3.27
C ALA A 45 15.77 6.82 3.55
N ASP A 46 16.56 7.18 2.55
CA ASP A 46 18.00 7.45 2.66
C ASP A 46 18.30 8.88 3.17
N GLY A 47 17.26 9.66 3.49
CA GLY A 47 17.36 11.04 3.95
C GLY A 47 17.63 12.05 2.83
N LYS A 48 17.76 11.60 1.56
CA LYS A 48 18.03 12.51 0.45
C LYS A 48 16.76 13.21 0.01
N MET A 49 16.95 14.47 -0.36
CA MET A 49 15.92 15.35 -0.91
C MET A 49 15.92 15.21 -2.43
N GLN A 50 14.74 14.97 -3.00
CA GLN A 50 14.58 14.94 -4.45
C GLN A 50 13.27 15.60 -4.87
N VAL A 51 13.29 16.15 -6.08
CA VAL A 51 12.08 16.67 -6.74
C VAL A 51 11.52 15.56 -7.62
N ILE A 52 10.24 15.27 -7.45
CA ILE A 52 9.50 14.28 -8.22
C ILE A 52 8.42 14.93 -9.08
N LYS A 53 8.10 14.31 -10.21
CA LYS A 53 7.02 14.66 -11.15
C LYS A 53 6.22 13.41 -11.54
N PRO A 54 5.05 13.54 -12.20
CA PRO A 54 4.34 12.41 -12.77
C PRO A 54 5.24 11.51 -13.63
N GLY A 55 5.13 10.20 -13.43
CA GLY A 55 5.96 9.16 -14.04
C GLY A 55 7.19 8.77 -13.24
N ASP A 56 7.63 9.57 -12.27
CA ASP A 56 8.80 9.25 -11.45
C ASP A 56 8.49 8.13 -10.43
N ILE A 57 9.52 7.38 -10.08
CA ILE A 57 9.46 6.34 -9.05
C ILE A 57 9.88 6.94 -7.72
N VAL A 58 9.01 6.86 -6.71
CA VAL A 58 9.27 7.42 -5.37
C VAL A 58 10.01 6.41 -4.49
N VAL A 59 9.52 5.17 -4.51
CA VAL A 59 10.03 3.99 -3.81
C VAL A 59 9.70 2.78 -4.69
N GLU A 60 10.40 1.67 -4.51
CA GLU A 60 10.20 0.43 -5.26
C GLU A 60 8.70 0.12 -5.48
N ASN A 61 8.33 -0.07 -6.76
CA ASN A 61 6.96 -0.33 -7.22
C ASN A 61 5.94 0.80 -7.02
N ILE A 62 6.34 2.00 -6.57
CA ILE A 62 5.46 3.16 -6.38
C ILE A 62 5.82 4.28 -7.37
N THR A 63 4.88 4.61 -8.25
CA THR A 63 5.03 5.62 -9.29
C THR A 63 4.11 6.80 -9.04
N VAL A 64 4.58 8.02 -9.30
CA VAL A 64 3.74 9.22 -9.26
C VAL A 64 2.79 9.21 -10.44
N LYS A 65 1.49 9.20 -10.17
CA LYS A 65 0.48 9.31 -11.21
C LYS A 65 0.16 10.75 -11.53
N GLU A 66 -0.09 11.54 -10.48
CA GLU A 66 -0.56 12.91 -10.62
C GLU A 66 -0.20 13.74 -9.37
N ILE A 67 0.01 15.04 -9.56
CA ILE A 67 0.25 16.00 -8.48
C ILE A 67 -0.76 17.13 -8.62
N ILE A 68 -1.64 17.25 -7.63
CA ILE A 68 -2.73 18.23 -7.59
C ILE A 68 -2.64 19.07 -6.30
N PRO A 69 -3.40 20.18 -6.18
CA PRO A 69 -3.33 21.01 -4.98
C PRO A 69 -3.62 20.20 -3.70
N GLY A 70 -2.64 20.18 -2.79
CA GLY A 70 -2.72 19.49 -1.49
C GLY A 70 -2.66 17.96 -1.53
N ARG A 71 -2.54 17.33 -2.71
CA ARG A 71 -2.51 15.86 -2.83
C ARG A 71 -1.57 15.37 -3.91
N ILE A 72 -1.00 14.20 -3.67
CA ILE A 72 -0.20 13.46 -4.65
C ILE A 72 -0.87 12.09 -4.83
N ILE A 73 -1.16 11.74 -6.08
CA ILE A 73 -1.73 10.44 -6.44
C ILE A 73 -0.57 9.55 -6.88
N LEU A 74 -0.45 8.39 -6.23
CA LEU A 74 0.56 7.38 -6.50
C LEU A 74 -0.12 6.08 -6.94
N GLU A 75 0.59 5.30 -7.74
CA GLU A 75 0.21 3.93 -8.08
C GLU A 75 1.26 2.97 -7.51
N GLU A 76 0.82 1.98 -6.74
CA GLU A 76 1.67 0.89 -6.21
C GLU A 76 1.36 -0.39 -6.96
N LYS A 77 2.38 -0.99 -7.57
CA LYS A 77 2.27 -2.32 -8.20
C LYS A 77 2.46 -3.38 -7.12
N THR A 78 1.39 -4.11 -6.82
CA THR A 78 1.42 -5.25 -5.90
C THR A 78 1.19 -6.56 -6.66
N SER A 79 1.37 -7.70 -5.98
CA SER A 79 1.04 -9.01 -6.55
C SER A 79 -0.45 -9.19 -6.86
N LYS A 80 -1.33 -8.35 -6.29
CA LYS A 80 -2.79 -8.37 -6.52
C LYS A 80 -3.24 -7.41 -7.62
N GLY A 81 -2.31 -6.64 -8.21
CA GLY A 81 -2.59 -5.62 -9.20
C GLY A 81 -2.13 -4.23 -8.77
N VAL A 82 -2.63 -3.21 -9.46
CA VAL A 82 -2.29 -1.80 -9.21
C VAL A 82 -3.23 -1.23 -8.15
N GLU A 83 -2.67 -0.75 -7.04
CA GLU A 83 -3.39 -0.02 -6.00
C GLU A 83 -3.15 1.49 -6.15
N THR A 84 -4.14 2.31 -5.82
CA THR A 84 -4.01 3.78 -5.86
C THR A 84 -3.82 4.31 -4.45
N LEU A 85 -2.82 5.17 -4.25
CA LEU A 85 -2.55 5.82 -2.99
C LEU A 85 -2.71 7.33 -3.14
N ILE A 86 -3.39 7.94 -2.19
CA ILE A 86 -3.59 9.39 -2.13
C ILE A 86 -2.81 9.90 -0.93
N VAL A 87 -1.77 10.68 -1.19
CA VAL A 87 -0.99 11.35 -0.17
C VAL A 87 -1.51 12.76 -0.01
N ARG A 88 -2.03 13.09 1.16
CA ARG A 88 -2.43 14.46 1.52
C ARG A 88 -1.28 15.12 2.28
N VAL A 89 -0.95 16.35 1.89
CA VAL A 89 0.15 17.12 2.48
C VAL A 89 -0.41 18.41 3.07
N ASP A 90 -0.49 18.46 4.40
CA ASP A 90 -0.99 19.61 5.16
C ASP A 90 0.18 20.20 5.97
N GLY A 91 0.96 21.08 5.33
CA GLY A 91 2.18 21.64 5.92
C GLY A 91 3.23 20.56 6.17
N ALA A 92 3.55 20.30 7.45
CA ALA A 92 4.50 19.27 7.86
C ALA A 92 3.85 17.89 8.10
N LYS A 93 2.52 17.78 8.01
CA LYS A 93 1.80 16.52 8.23
C LYS A 93 1.52 15.84 6.90
N THR A 94 1.82 14.55 6.84
CA THR A 94 1.50 13.69 5.70
C THR A 94 0.48 12.65 6.14
N ARG A 95 -0.59 12.48 5.37
CA ARG A 95 -1.56 11.40 5.54
C ARG A 95 -1.64 10.59 4.25
N ILE A 96 -1.50 9.27 4.37
CA ILE A 96 -1.57 8.35 3.24
C ILE A 96 -2.88 7.59 3.32
N GLU A 97 -3.69 7.68 2.27
CA GLU A 97 -4.92 6.94 2.10
C GLU A 97 -4.73 5.92 0.98
N ARG A 98 -4.92 4.63 1.27
CA ARG A 98 -4.79 3.55 0.29
C ARG A 98 -6.17 3.12 -0.18
N LEU A 99 -6.41 3.23 -1.49
CA LEU A 99 -7.64 2.81 -2.15
C LEU A 99 -7.39 1.51 -2.89
N ARG A 100 -8.11 0.45 -2.49
CA ARG A 100 -8.14 -0.82 -3.21
C ARG A 100 -9.36 -0.85 -4.09
N ARG A 101 -9.19 -1.23 -5.36
CA ARG A 101 -10.32 -1.68 -6.17
C ARG A 101 -10.79 -3.01 -5.59
N GLN A 102 -12.00 -3.01 -5.05
CA GLN A 102 -12.70 -4.24 -4.74
C GLN A 102 -13.05 -4.87 -6.10
N PRO A 103 -12.65 -6.13 -6.37
CA PRO A 103 -13.08 -6.79 -7.59
C PRO A 103 -14.60 -6.93 -7.51
N ASP A 104 -15.31 -6.34 -8.47
CA ASP A 104 -16.73 -6.62 -8.66
C ASP A 104 -16.86 -8.12 -8.95
N SER A 105 -17.42 -8.88 -8.01
CA SER A 105 -17.94 -10.21 -8.34
C SER A 105 -19.15 -9.98 -9.24
N GLY A 106 -18.89 -9.80 -10.54
CA GLY A 106 -19.95 -9.71 -11.54
C GLY A 106 -20.91 -10.90 -11.35
N PRO A 107 -22.22 -10.70 -11.56
CA PRO A 107 -23.19 -11.76 -11.36
C PRO A 107 -22.79 -12.98 -12.18
N THR A 108 -22.74 -14.14 -11.54
CA THR A 108 -22.54 -15.41 -12.23
C THR A 108 -23.70 -15.60 -13.21
N LEU A 109 -23.43 -15.41 -14.50
CA LEU A 109 -24.41 -15.70 -15.54
C LEU A 109 -24.57 -17.23 -15.63
N VAL A 110 -25.63 -17.74 -15.02
CA VAL A 110 -26.03 -19.15 -15.18
C VAL A 110 -26.87 -19.25 -16.44
N ALA A 111 -26.39 -19.98 -17.44
CA ALA A 111 -27.20 -20.32 -18.60
C ALA A 111 -28.29 -21.32 -18.20
N PRO A 112 -29.55 -21.16 -18.65
CA PRO A 112 -30.58 -22.16 -18.43
C PRO A 112 -30.22 -23.46 -19.13
N ALA A 113 -30.49 -24.60 -18.49
CA ALA A 113 -30.25 -25.92 -19.05
C ALA A 113 -31.00 -26.07 -20.39
N SER A 114 -30.26 -26.37 -21.45
CA SER A 114 -30.79 -26.63 -22.79
C SER A 114 -31.86 -27.72 -22.70
N GLY A 115 -33.11 -27.35 -22.97
CA GLY A 115 -34.24 -28.28 -22.96
C GLY A 115 -33.98 -29.46 -23.92
N THR A 116 -34.20 -30.67 -23.43
CA THR A 116 -34.15 -31.89 -24.23
C THR A 116 -35.17 -31.83 -25.38
N PRO A 117 -34.81 -32.23 -26.61
CA PRO A 117 -35.75 -32.29 -27.72
C PRO A 117 -36.80 -33.38 -27.46
N VAL A 118 -38.07 -33.01 -27.44
CA VAL A 118 -39.19 -33.96 -27.45
C VAL A 118 -39.31 -34.52 -28.87
N SER A 119 -38.90 -35.78 -29.09
CA SER A 119 -39.21 -36.50 -30.33
C SER A 119 -40.70 -36.83 -30.34
N LYS A 120 -41.38 -36.50 -31.43
CA LYS A 120 -42.63 -37.17 -31.82
C LYS A 120 -42.30 -38.51 -32.48
#